data_AF-A0A8S1KYB2-F1
#
_entry.id   AF-A0A8S1KYB2-F1
#
_cell.length_a   1.000
_cell.length_b   1.000
_cell.length_c   1.000
_cell.angle_alpha   90.00
_cell.angle_beta   90.00
_cell.angle_gamma   90.00
#
_symmetry.space_group_name_H-M   'P 1'
#
loop_
_entity.id
_entity.type
_entity.pdbx_description
1 polymer ?
#
loop_
_entity_poly.entity_id
_entity_poly.type
_entity_poly.pdbx_seq_one_letter_code
_entity_poly.pdbx_strand_id
1 'polypeptide(L)'
;MHVVIRLQNHGCRNHKLWWIVVAPRKRNIKGRFIEHIGYWVPHERKVVQRSVILNKPRIRYWLAMGAGVTPKVHRFLSWIDLLPAPLIKFGSKTLYEKPKQAISVDTFKPFNKPFQSSIEYQFLDKITENQVNNDLKRKILYSQQKVEEIPASSVELEQEWERLRAEVYQIEKDSKAVNPEKKELVFKKINEIAKQWFTEKRMEGLKQLSIEKANIKVDTQNLKEQIMLQNLAIQTQKSLEDKSTWINDLIPLSQDEAFRYILKVKRRIKLAKQIFKKIYDFAYAQSQVVSRAFIDDYLRKKNYRQRPVSNEQHPDQKHNMIETLHYIPVNRPVHPLPDFEAYDPEDYTDIKRQSEQLIKNKSYSIPNVYLEPDQIEPQLNNKIGGYIKGLGGRKRNQKGQLSISNLRKKTKEAYRARYGINK
;
A
#
# COMPACT_ATOMS: atom_id res chain seq x y z
N MET A 1 -0.44 27.40 52.79
CA MET A 1 -0.38 28.00 51.43
C MET A 1 -1.01 27.02 50.44
N HIS A 2 -2.13 27.35 49.79
CA HIS A 2 -2.86 26.41 48.92
C HIS A 2 -2.23 26.27 47.52
N VAL A 3 -1.95 25.04 47.10
CA VAL A 3 -1.39 24.69 45.78
C VAL A 3 -2.53 24.48 44.78
N VAL A 4 -2.40 25.03 43.57
CA VAL A 4 -3.42 24.96 42.53
C VAL A 4 -2.82 24.49 41.21
N ILE A 5 -3.53 23.61 40.51
CA ILE A 5 -3.29 23.28 39.10
C ILE A 5 -4.05 24.28 38.22
N ARG A 6 -3.30 25.12 37.48
CA ARG A 6 -3.85 26.24 36.70
C ARG A 6 -3.19 26.40 35.34
N LEU A 7 -3.82 27.18 34.47
CA LEU A 7 -3.30 27.53 33.15
C LEU A 7 -2.42 28.78 33.21
N GLN A 8 -1.27 28.75 32.55
CA GLN A 8 -0.37 29.87 32.35
C GLN A 8 -0.19 30.15 30.85
N ASN A 9 -0.38 31.39 30.40
CA ASN A 9 -0.25 31.73 28.98
C ASN A 9 1.22 31.93 28.60
N HIS A 10 1.72 31.10 27.68
CA HIS A 10 3.06 31.16 27.07
C HIS A 10 3.01 31.45 25.56
N GLY A 11 1.83 31.73 25.02
CA GLY A 11 1.66 32.12 23.62
C GLY A 11 2.01 33.58 23.34
N CYS A 12 2.05 33.95 22.05
CA CYS A 12 2.18 35.34 21.62
C CYS A 12 0.81 36.00 21.37
N ARG A 13 0.81 37.26 20.95
CA ARG A 13 -0.43 37.98 20.60
C ARG A 13 -1.20 37.19 19.53
N ASN A 14 -2.50 37.03 19.76
CA ASN A 14 -3.44 36.29 18.90
C ASN A 14 -3.11 34.80 18.64
N HIS A 15 -2.09 34.23 19.29
CA HIS A 15 -1.72 32.82 19.16
C HIS A 15 -1.46 32.25 20.55
N LYS A 16 -2.53 31.82 21.22
CA LYS A 16 -2.46 31.37 22.61
C LYS A 16 -1.87 29.97 22.68
N LEU A 17 -0.98 29.77 23.65
CA LEU A 17 -0.43 28.49 24.06
C LEU A 17 -0.48 28.49 25.58
N TRP A 18 -1.10 27.48 26.16
CA TRP A 18 -1.26 27.42 27.61
C TRP A 18 -0.42 26.29 28.17
N TRP A 19 0.33 26.58 29.22
CA TRP A 19 0.98 25.57 30.05
C TRP A 19 0.05 25.23 31.20
N ILE A 20 0.01 23.95 31.58
CA ILE A 20 -0.69 23.45 32.74
C ILE A 20 0.37 23.29 33.82
N VAL A 21 0.26 24.12 34.85
CA VAL A 21 1.30 24.26 35.88
C VAL A 21 0.70 24.10 37.27
N VAL A 22 1.52 23.58 38.18
CA VAL A 22 1.24 23.52 39.60
C VAL A 22 1.93 24.71 40.26
N ALA A 23 1.15 25.58 40.89
CA ALA A 23 1.68 26.76 41.54
C ALA A 23 0.85 27.15 42.77
N PRO A 24 1.44 27.84 43.76
CA PRO A 24 0.68 28.40 44.86
C PRO A 24 -0.33 29.44 44.35
N ARG A 25 -1.55 29.45 44.91
CA ARG A 25 -2.63 30.37 44.49
C ARG A 25 -2.21 31.84 44.55
N LYS A 26 -1.49 32.23 45.61
CA LYS A 26 -1.07 33.62 45.87
C LYS A 26 0.00 34.13 44.87
N ARG A 27 0.73 33.24 44.18
CA ARG A 27 1.77 33.69 43.22
C ARG A 27 1.14 34.22 41.95
N ASN A 28 1.79 35.23 41.35
CA ASN A 28 1.43 35.76 40.03
C ASN A 28 1.27 34.63 39.01
N ILE A 29 0.23 34.71 38.18
CA ILE A 29 -0.13 33.72 37.15
C ILE A 29 1.03 33.50 36.17
N LYS A 30 1.71 34.57 35.75
CA LYS A 30 2.85 34.50 34.82
C LYS A 30 4.20 34.29 35.52
N GLY A 31 4.19 34.10 36.84
CA GLY A 31 5.41 33.95 37.65
C GLY A 31 5.97 32.53 37.66
N ARG A 32 6.85 32.28 38.64
CA ARG A 32 7.43 30.96 38.90
C ARG A 32 6.37 29.98 39.41
N PHE A 33 6.34 28.79 38.80
CA PHE A 33 5.56 27.63 39.22
C PHE A 33 6.45 26.59 39.93
N ILE A 34 5.83 25.60 40.56
CA ILE A 34 6.50 24.47 41.22
C ILE A 34 6.87 23.43 40.16
N GLU A 35 5.88 22.98 39.39
CA GLU A 35 6.06 21.96 38.35
C GLU A 35 5.22 22.26 37.11
N HIS A 36 5.80 21.97 35.94
CA HIS A 36 5.10 21.99 34.66
C HIS A 36 4.60 20.58 34.34
N ILE A 37 3.29 20.43 34.14
CA ILE A 37 2.63 19.13 34.05
C ILE A 37 1.99 18.88 32.70
N GLY A 38 1.82 19.90 31.85
CA GLY A 38 1.19 19.69 30.56
C GLY A 38 1.03 20.93 29.70
N TYR A 39 0.44 20.75 28.53
CA TYR A 39 0.16 21.79 27.55
C TYR A 39 -1.30 21.76 27.14
N TRP A 40 -1.85 22.92 26.83
CA TRP A 40 -3.08 23.05 26.05
C TRP A 40 -2.82 23.93 24.83
N VAL A 41 -2.90 23.29 23.66
CA VAL A 41 -2.70 23.89 22.34
C VAL A 41 -4.07 24.03 21.66
N PRO A 42 -4.70 25.22 21.69
CA PRO A 42 -6.04 25.42 21.12
C PRO A 42 -6.03 25.56 19.58
N HIS A 43 -4.91 25.96 18.99
CA HIS A 43 -4.78 26.19 17.55
C HIS A 43 -4.07 25.02 16.87
N GLU A 44 -4.57 24.62 15.70
CA GLU A 44 -3.94 23.62 14.86
C GLU A 44 -2.89 24.25 13.92
N ARG A 45 -1.82 23.52 13.66
CA ARG A 45 -0.73 23.87 12.75
C ARG A 45 -0.33 22.61 11.98
N LYS A 46 0.37 22.78 10.85
CA LYS A 46 0.90 21.66 10.04
C LYS A 46 1.70 20.63 10.86
N VAL A 47 2.47 21.07 11.86
CA VAL A 47 3.34 20.21 12.68
C VAL A 47 2.69 19.85 14.02
N VAL A 48 1.83 20.71 14.58
CA VAL A 48 1.28 20.54 15.92
C VAL A 48 -0.24 20.60 15.84
N GLN A 49 -0.89 19.48 16.13
CA GLN A 49 -2.33 19.38 16.18
C GLN A 49 -2.91 20.02 17.45
N ARG A 50 -4.19 20.40 17.39
CA ARG A 50 -4.93 20.87 18.56
C ARG A 50 -4.99 19.76 19.61
N SER A 51 -4.38 19.98 20.76
CA SER A 51 -4.11 18.92 21.74
C SER A 51 -4.12 19.43 23.17
N VAL A 52 -4.43 18.53 24.10
CA VAL A 52 -4.20 18.69 25.54
C VAL A 52 -3.28 17.57 25.99
N ILE A 53 -2.09 17.94 26.44
CA ILE A 53 -1.02 17.03 26.84
C ILE A 53 -0.92 17.09 28.36
N LEU A 54 -1.01 15.94 29.03
CA LEU A 54 -1.10 15.85 30.49
C LEU A 54 -0.16 14.76 31.02
N ASN A 55 0.67 15.10 32.01
CA ASN A 55 1.47 14.13 32.75
C ASN A 55 0.62 13.50 33.87
N LYS A 56 -0.10 12.42 33.55
CA LYS A 56 -1.02 11.72 34.45
C LYS A 56 -0.42 11.38 35.84
N PRO A 57 0.77 10.74 35.98
CA PRO A 57 1.28 10.36 37.30
C PRO A 57 1.55 11.56 38.21
N ARG A 58 2.07 12.67 37.65
CA ARG A 58 2.31 13.88 38.42
C ARG A 58 1.02 14.58 38.83
N ILE A 59 0.01 14.60 37.96
CA ILE A 59 -1.32 15.13 38.33
C ILE A 59 -1.90 14.34 39.50
N ARG A 60 -1.86 13.01 39.44
CA ARG A 60 -2.35 12.14 40.53
C ARG A 60 -1.63 12.43 41.85
N TYR A 61 -0.31 12.57 41.82
CA TYR A 61 0.47 12.96 43.00
C TYR A 61 -0.02 14.27 43.61
N TRP A 62 -0.15 15.32 42.80
CA TRP A 62 -0.57 16.63 43.31
C TRP A 62 -2.03 16.64 43.79
N LEU A 63 -2.93 15.91 43.13
CA LEU A 63 -4.30 15.72 43.60
C LEU A 63 -4.33 14.98 44.94
N ALA A 64 -3.54 13.92 45.10
CA ALA A 64 -3.41 13.19 46.36
C ALA A 64 -2.84 14.06 47.49
N MET A 65 -1.94 14.99 47.17
CA MET A 65 -1.42 16.00 48.09
C MET A 65 -2.39 17.18 48.34
N GLY A 66 -3.63 17.10 47.86
CA GLY A 66 -4.66 18.12 48.10
C GLY A 66 -4.55 19.38 47.24
N ALA A 67 -3.90 19.30 46.07
CA ALA A 67 -3.86 20.44 45.14
C ALA A 67 -5.25 20.67 44.52
N GLY A 68 -5.78 21.89 44.67
CA GLY A 68 -7.04 22.27 44.02
C GLY A 68 -6.86 22.50 42.51
N VAL A 69 -7.97 22.45 41.76
CA VAL A 69 -7.95 22.54 40.28
C VAL A 69 -8.83 23.69 39.79
N THR A 70 -8.41 24.38 38.73
CA THR A 70 -9.23 25.42 38.07
C THR A 70 -10.29 24.81 37.14
N PRO A 71 -11.45 25.45 36.90
CA PRO A 71 -12.58 24.84 36.16
C PRO A 71 -12.24 24.31 34.75
N LYS A 72 -11.35 25.01 34.01
CA LYS A 72 -10.90 24.54 32.69
C LYS A 72 -10.01 23.30 32.80
N VAL A 73 -9.09 23.27 33.76
CA VAL A 73 -8.23 22.11 33.99
C VAL A 73 -9.07 20.94 34.49
N HIS A 74 -10.07 21.18 35.33
CA HIS A 74 -11.02 20.15 35.77
C HIS A 74 -11.72 19.47 34.59
N ARG A 75 -12.16 20.24 33.59
CA ARG A 75 -12.71 19.69 32.34
C ARG A 75 -11.70 18.84 31.56
N PHE A 76 -10.43 19.23 31.54
CA PHE A 76 -9.39 18.42 30.90
C PHE A 76 -9.14 17.11 31.66
N LEU A 77 -9.17 17.15 32.98
CA LEU A 77 -9.01 15.97 33.83
C LEU A 77 -10.21 15.02 33.75
N SER A 78 -11.41 15.53 33.46
CA SER A 78 -12.58 14.68 33.23
C SER A 78 -12.54 13.93 31.90
N TRP A 79 -11.75 14.36 30.92
CA TRP A 79 -11.56 13.59 29.68
C TRP A 79 -10.63 12.39 29.84
N ILE A 80 -9.91 12.32 30.95
CA ILE A 80 -8.98 11.23 31.28
C ILE A 80 -9.42 10.50 32.56
N ASP A 81 -10.68 10.66 32.94
CA ASP A 81 -11.34 9.99 34.07
C ASP A 81 -10.65 10.15 35.43
N LEU A 82 -9.89 11.25 35.63
CA LEU A 82 -9.27 11.56 36.93
C LEU A 82 -10.22 12.33 37.86
N LEU A 83 -11.16 13.07 37.30
CA LEU A 83 -12.17 13.84 38.02
C LEU A 83 -13.51 13.70 37.29
N PRO A 84 -14.65 13.84 37.98
CA PRO A 84 -15.95 13.88 37.33
C PRO A 84 -16.07 15.08 36.38
N ALA A 85 -17.02 15.03 35.45
CA ALA A 85 -17.31 16.18 34.60
C ALA A 85 -17.71 17.41 35.45
N PRO A 86 -17.18 18.61 35.17
CA PRO A 86 -17.58 19.81 35.91
C PRO A 86 -19.05 20.13 35.67
N LEU A 87 -19.71 20.68 36.68
CA LEU A 87 -21.11 21.09 36.60
C LEU A 87 -21.31 22.16 35.51
N ILE A 88 -22.38 22.01 34.71
CA ILE A 88 -22.82 23.02 33.75
C ILE A 88 -23.55 24.13 34.52
N LYS A 89 -23.34 25.40 34.17
CA LYS A 89 -23.88 26.56 34.92
C LYS A 89 -25.39 26.48 35.22
N PHE A 90 -26.18 26.01 34.26
CA PHE A 90 -27.65 25.91 34.38
C PHE A 90 -28.13 24.47 34.70
N GLY A 91 -27.22 23.53 34.91
CA GLY A 91 -27.54 22.10 35.08
C GLY A 91 -27.68 21.34 33.76
N SER A 92 -27.55 20.01 33.83
CA SER A 92 -27.71 19.13 32.67
C SER A 92 -29.17 18.85 32.31
N LYS A 93 -30.07 18.87 33.31
CA LYS A 93 -31.51 18.60 33.14
C LYS A 93 -32.25 19.67 32.32
N THR A 94 -31.69 20.88 32.19
CA THR A 94 -32.31 22.01 31.49
C THR A 94 -31.77 22.21 30.07
N LEU A 95 -31.03 21.23 29.52
CA LEU A 95 -30.50 21.32 28.16
C LEU A 95 -31.62 21.10 27.13
N TYR A 96 -31.75 22.01 26.18
CA TYR A 96 -32.65 21.87 25.02
C TYR A 96 -31.95 21.15 23.87
N GLU A 97 -32.74 20.48 23.01
CA GLU A 97 -32.23 19.82 21.82
C GLU A 97 -31.70 20.84 20.80
N LYS A 98 -30.48 20.62 20.30
CA LYS A 98 -29.87 21.44 19.25
C LYS A 98 -29.85 20.65 17.94
N PRO A 99 -30.03 21.31 16.78
CA PRO A 99 -29.85 20.65 15.50
C PRO A 99 -28.43 20.07 15.40
N LYS A 100 -28.30 18.92 14.72
CA LYS A 100 -27.00 18.29 14.48
C LYS A 100 -26.10 19.29 13.74
N GLN A 101 -24.95 19.63 14.33
CA GLN A 101 -23.99 20.53 13.69
C GLN A 101 -23.35 19.81 12.51
N ALA A 102 -23.44 20.40 11.32
CA ALA A 102 -22.69 19.92 10.17
C ALA A 102 -21.19 20.12 10.44
N ILE A 103 -20.41 19.05 10.31
CA ILE A 103 -18.96 19.10 10.47
C ILE A 103 -18.37 19.74 9.20
N SER A 104 -17.67 20.86 9.33
CA SER A 104 -17.00 21.50 8.19
C SER A 104 -15.75 20.69 7.79
N VAL A 105 -15.89 19.91 6.72
CA VAL A 105 -14.83 19.04 6.19
C VAL A 105 -13.62 19.83 5.69
N ASP A 106 -13.81 21.11 5.31
CA ASP A 106 -12.77 22.00 4.75
C ASP A 106 -11.57 22.21 5.68
N THR A 107 -11.76 22.07 7.00
CA THR A 107 -10.70 22.28 8.00
C THR A 107 -9.78 21.08 8.15
N PHE A 108 -10.24 19.89 7.79
CA PHE A 108 -9.46 18.65 7.83
C PHE A 108 -9.11 18.23 6.41
N LYS A 109 -8.10 18.87 5.82
CA LYS A 109 -7.42 18.32 4.64
C LYS A 109 -6.35 17.36 5.14
N PRO A 110 -6.59 16.03 5.18
CA PRO A 110 -5.50 15.10 5.45
C PRO A 110 -4.41 15.37 4.41
N PHE A 111 -3.22 15.70 4.89
CA PHE A 111 -2.08 15.99 4.03
C PHE A 111 -1.82 14.75 3.16
N ASN A 112 -2.09 14.84 1.86
CA ASN A 112 -1.80 13.80 0.87
C ASN A 112 -2.12 12.36 1.30
N LYS A 113 -3.36 12.07 1.71
CA LYS A 113 -3.87 10.71 1.52
C LYS A 113 -4.52 10.68 0.14
N PRO A 114 -3.86 10.18 -0.92
CA PRO A 114 -4.56 9.91 -2.16
C PRO A 114 -5.63 8.87 -1.81
N PHE A 115 -6.89 9.28 -1.74
CA PHE A 115 -8.09 8.44 -1.69
C PHE A 115 -7.87 7.04 -1.06
N GLN A 116 -7.26 6.95 0.13
CA GLN A 116 -6.92 5.65 0.74
C GLN A 116 -8.18 4.83 1.09
N SER A 117 -9.33 5.50 1.10
CA SER A 117 -10.65 4.91 1.26
C SER A 117 -11.37 4.64 -0.06
N SER A 118 -10.71 4.76 -1.22
CA SER A 118 -11.33 4.31 -2.46
C SER A 118 -11.48 2.78 -2.40
N ILE A 119 -12.57 2.31 -3.00
CA ILE A 119 -12.89 0.88 -3.12
C ILE A 119 -11.70 0.10 -3.74
N GLU A 120 -10.90 0.77 -4.57
CA GLU A 120 -9.71 0.21 -5.22
C GLU A 120 -8.61 -0.18 -4.20
N TYR A 121 -8.32 0.66 -3.19
CA TYR A 121 -7.35 0.31 -2.16
C TYR A 121 -7.84 -0.85 -1.28
N GLN A 122 -9.14 -0.87 -0.95
CA GLN A 122 -9.75 -1.99 -0.22
C GLN A 122 -9.66 -3.30 -1.01
N PHE A 123 -9.81 -3.24 -2.33
CA PHE A 123 -9.63 -4.38 -3.22
C PHE A 123 -8.17 -4.85 -3.27
N LEU A 124 -7.20 -3.92 -3.39
CA LEU A 124 -5.77 -4.24 -3.37
C LEU A 124 -5.35 -4.90 -2.06
N ASP A 125 -5.78 -4.35 -0.91
CA ASP A 125 -5.48 -4.92 0.41
C ASP A 125 -5.96 -6.37 0.51
N LYS A 126 -7.15 -6.70 -0.03
CA LYS A 126 -7.64 -8.08 -0.09
C LYS A 126 -6.83 -9.00 -0.98
N ILE A 127 -6.32 -8.51 -2.11
CA ILE A 127 -5.42 -9.32 -2.95
C ILE A 127 -4.17 -9.68 -2.15
N THR A 128 -3.58 -8.69 -1.45
CA THR A 128 -2.39 -8.93 -0.63
C THR A 128 -2.67 -9.90 0.51
N GLU A 129 -3.82 -9.78 1.18
CA GLU A 129 -4.26 -10.72 2.24
C GLU A 129 -4.36 -12.16 1.71
N ASN A 130 -4.96 -12.35 0.54
CA ASN A 130 -5.03 -13.66 -0.10
C ASN A 130 -3.65 -14.23 -0.44
N GLN A 131 -2.72 -13.39 -0.93
CA GLN A 131 -1.34 -13.81 -1.20
C GLN A 131 -0.63 -14.23 0.08
N VAL A 132 -0.72 -13.44 1.14
CA VAL A 132 -0.14 -13.76 2.46
C VAL A 132 -0.70 -15.08 2.99
N ASN A 133 -2.02 -15.28 2.90
CA ASN A 133 -2.65 -16.54 3.33
C ASN A 133 -2.15 -17.75 2.52
N ASN A 134 -1.93 -17.59 1.22
CA ASN A 134 -1.35 -18.64 0.38
C ASN A 134 0.11 -18.93 0.75
N ASP A 135 0.90 -17.90 1.05
CA ASP A 135 2.30 -18.05 1.45
C ASP A 135 2.42 -18.69 2.84
N LEU A 136 1.52 -18.38 3.78
CA LEU A 136 1.42 -19.06 5.07
C LEU A 136 1.10 -20.55 4.88
N LYS A 137 0.12 -20.89 4.03
CA LYS A 137 -0.20 -22.29 3.70
C LYS A 137 1.01 -23.01 3.11
N ARG A 138 1.74 -22.38 2.20
CA ARG A 138 2.99 -22.92 1.64
C ARG A 138 4.01 -23.17 2.73
N LYS A 139 4.27 -22.20 3.62
CA LYS A 139 5.22 -22.35 4.73
C LYS A 139 4.87 -23.52 5.65
N ILE A 140 3.58 -23.69 5.97
CA ILE A 140 3.09 -24.81 6.79
C ILE A 140 3.29 -26.15 6.05
N LEU A 141 2.96 -26.22 4.77
CA LEU A 141 3.16 -27.41 3.95
C LEU A 141 4.65 -27.80 3.88
N TYR A 142 5.52 -26.82 3.60
CA TYR A 142 6.97 -27.06 3.57
C TYR A 142 7.51 -27.51 4.93
N SER A 143 6.97 -26.99 6.04
CA SER A 143 7.37 -27.46 7.37
C SER A 143 6.91 -28.89 7.64
N GLN A 144 5.71 -29.27 7.19
CA GLN A 144 5.17 -30.62 7.34
C GLN A 144 5.98 -31.63 6.50
N GLN A 145 6.28 -31.30 5.25
CA GLN A 145 7.11 -32.13 4.37
C GLN A 145 8.55 -32.34 4.88
N LYS A 146 9.10 -31.40 5.65
CA LYS A 146 10.42 -31.56 6.29
C LYS A 146 10.38 -32.44 7.55
N VAL A 147 9.21 -32.63 8.15
CA VAL A 147 9.02 -33.39 9.41
C VAL A 147 8.55 -34.82 9.13
N GLU A 148 7.87 -35.06 8.01
CA GLU A 148 7.51 -36.39 7.54
C GLU A 148 8.71 -37.06 6.87
N GLU A 149 9.51 -37.82 7.63
CA GLU A 149 10.19 -38.99 7.05
C GLU A 149 9.10 -39.88 6.42
N ILE A 150 9.31 -40.25 5.15
CA ILE A 150 8.36 -40.93 4.26
C ILE A 150 7.53 -41.98 5.04
N PRO A 151 6.25 -41.73 5.35
CA PRO A 151 5.45 -42.68 6.13
C PRO A 151 5.29 -43.99 5.36
N ALA A 152 5.28 -45.14 6.03
CA ALA A 152 5.24 -46.46 5.39
C ALA A 152 4.08 -46.64 4.36
N SER A 153 2.96 -45.95 4.55
CA SER A 153 1.83 -45.93 3.60
C SER A 153 2.15 -45.24 2.27
N SER A 154 3.09 -44.30 2.25
CA SER A 154 3.55 -43.62 1.03
C SER A 154 4.51 -44.48 0.22
N VAL A 155 5.28 -45.37 0.87
CA VAL A 155 6.13 -46.37 0.19
C VAL A 155 5.29 -47.41 -0.54
N GLU A 156 4.20 -47.89 0.07
CA GLU A 156 3.25 -48.81 -0.57
C GLU A 156 2.56 -48.16 -1.78
N LEU A 157 2.15 -46.89 -1.64
CA LEU A 157 1.60 -46.11 -2.76
C LEU A 157 2.65 -45.90 -3.87
N GLU A 158 3.92 -45.64 -3.52
CA GLU A 158 5.01 -45.51 -4.51
C GLU A 158 5.24 -46.82 -5.27
N GLN A 159 5.19 -47.97 -4.58
CA GLN A 159 5.29 -49.29 -5.21
C GLN A 159 4.12 -49.57 -6.15
N GLU A 160 2.88 -49.23 -5.77
CA GLU A 160 1.73 -49.31 -6.68
C GLU A 160 1.88 -48.36 -7.88
N TRP A 161 2.37 -47.14 -7.66
CA TRP A 161 2.67 -46.18 -8.72
C TRP A 161 3.75 -46.68 -9.69
N GLU A 162 4.77 -47.38 -9.20
CA GLU A 162 5.79 -48.00 -10.02
C GLU A 162 5.25 -49.18 -10.83
N ARG A 163 4.39 -50.03 -10.23
CA ARG A 163 3.69 -51.11 -10.94
C ARG A 163 2.84 -50.57 -12.08
N LEU A 164 2.00 -49.56 -11.80
CA LEU A 164 1.16 -48.93 -12.82
C LEU A 164 2.01 -48.24 -13.92
N ARG A 165 3.13 -47.60 -13.57
CA ARG A 165 4.08 -47.05 -14.55
C ARG A 165 4.69 -48.12 -15.45
N ALA A 166 5.08 -49.26 -14.88
CA ALA A 166 5.61 -50.38 -15.64
C ALA A 166 4.56 -50.96 -16.60
N GLU A 167 3.32 -51.09 -16.15
CA GLU A 167 2.20 -51.55 -16.98
C GLU A 167 1.91 -50.57 -18.14
N VAL A 168 1.85 -49.27 -17.85
CA VAL A 168 1.72 -48.22 -18.89
C VAL A 168 2.89 -48.25 -19.87
N TYR A 169 4.11 -48.49 -19.39
CA TYR A 169 5.29 -48.61 -20.25
C TYR A 169 5.22 -49.83 -21.18
N GLN A 170 4.72 -50.98 -20.70
CA GLN A 170 4.49 -52.15 -21.57
C GLN A 170 3.42 -51.84 -22.61
N ILE A 171 2.30 -51.22 -22.22
CA ILE A 171 1.25 -50.78 -23.15
C ILE A 171 1.83 -49.81 -24.21
N GLU A 172 2.70 -48.88 -23.82
CA GLU A 172 3.34 -47.95 -24.75
C GLU A 172 4.30 -48.66 -25.71
N LYS A 173 5.09 -49.61 -25.21
CA LYS A 173 6.00 -50.45 -26.01
C LYS A 173 5.22 -51.29 -27.03
N ASP A 174 4.11 -51.89 -26.63
CA ASP A 174 3.23 -52.67 -27.51
C ASP A 174 2.48 -51.76 -28.52
N SER A 175 2.14 -50.53 -28.11
CA SER A 175 1.50 -49.52 -28.98
C SER A 175 2.40 -48.99 -30.09
N LYS A 176 3.74 -49.11 -29.97
CA LYS A 176 4.69 -48.66 -31.02
C LYS A 176 4.58 -49.51 -32.29
N ALA A 177 4.04 -50.73 -32.20
CA ALA A 177 3.77 -51.60 -33.34
C ALA A 177 2.44 -51.27 -34.07
N VAL A 178 1.64 -50.32 -33.54
CA VAL A 178 0.29 -49.98 -34.04
C VAL A 178 0.35 -48.77 -34.98
N ASN A 179 -0.49 -48.75 -36.02
CA ASN A 179 -0.65 -47.63 -36.96
C ASN A 179 -0.92 -46.28 -36.21
N PRO A 180 -0.21 -45.19 -36.53
CA PRO A 180 -0.33 -43.88 -35.86
C PRO A 180 -1.75 -43.30 -35.80
N GLU A 181 -2.60 -43.54 -36.81
CA GLU A 181 -3.98 -43.02 -36.84
C GLU A 181 -4.87 -43.71 -35.79
N LYS A 182 -4.72 -45.02 -35.62
CA LYS A 182 -5.43 -45.79 -34.58
C LYS A 182 -4.97 -45.38 -33.19
N LYS A 183 -3.67 -45.07 -33.05
CA LYS A 183 -3.08 -44.57 -31.81
C LYS A 183 -3.66 -43.20 -31.42
N GLU A 184 -3.84 -42.29 -32.38
CA GLU A 184 -4.48 -40.99 -32.13
C GLU A 184 -5.93 -41.13 -31.66
N LEU A 185 -6.70 -42.07 -32.24
CA LEU A 185 -8.08 -42.35 -31.82
C LEU A 185 -8.16 -42.88 -30.37
N VAL A 186 -7.26 -43.80 -30.01
CA VAL A 186 -7.16 -44.32 -28.64
C VAL A 186 -6.82 -43.19 -27.66
N PHE A 187 -5.86 -42.33 -27.98
CA PHE A 187 -5.54 -41.18 -27.13
C PHE A 187 -6.68 -40.16 -27.03
N LYS A 188 -7.42 -39.91 -28.12
CA LYS A 188 -8.64 -39.07 -28.08
C LYS A 188 -9.66 -39.67 -27.11
N LYS A 189 -9.88 -40.98 -27.14
CA LYS A 189 -10.83 -41.66 -26.25
C LYS A 189 -10.39 -41.66 -24.79
N ILE A 190 -9.11 -41.92 -24.52
CA ILE A 190 -8.54 -41.81 -23.16
C ILE A 190 -8.70 -40.39 -22.63
N ASN A 191 -8.42 -39.37 -23.46
CA ASN A 191 -8.58 -37.97 -23.07
C ASN A 191 -10.05 -37.60 -22.82
N GLU A 192 -11.01 -38.14 -23.58
CA GLU A 192 -12.45 -37.96 -23.32
C GLU A 192 -12.86 -38.56 -21.98
N ILE A 193 -12.49 -39.82 -21.73
CA ILE A 193 -12.82 -40.54 -20.49
C ILE A 193 -12.21 -39.82 -19.29
N ALA A 194 -10.94 -39.43 -19.38
CA ALA A 194 -10.27 -38.65 -18.35
C ALA A 194 -10.99 -37.32 -18.10
N LYS A 195 -11.34 -36.56 -19.15
CA LYS A 195 -12.07 -35.29 -19.01
C LYS A 195 -13.39 -35.47 -18.26
N GLN A 196 -14.19 -36.47 -18.61
CA GLN A 196 -15.46 -36.77 -17.95
C GLN A 196 -15.25 -37.08 -16.46
N TRP A 197 -14.35 -38.02 -16.16
CA TRP A 197 -14.06 -38.46 -14.81
C TRP A 197 -13.56 -37.31 -13.91
N PHE A 198 -12.62 -36.49 -14.41
CA PHE A 198 -12.10 -35.35 -13.66
C PHE A 198 -13.13 -34.24 -13.47
N THR A 199 -14.06 -34.02 -14.41
CA THR A 199 -15.12 -33.02 -14.23
C THR A 199 -16.11 -33.41 -13.14
N GLU A 200 -16.53 -34.68 -13.09
CA GLU A 200 -17.49 -35.17 -12.10
C GLU A 200 -16.91 -35.12 -10.68
N LYS A 201 -15.72 -35.70 -10.50
CA LYS A 201 -15.04 -35.76 -9.20
C LYS A 201 -14.68 -34.36 -8.66
N ARG A 202 -14.31 -33.43 -9.56
CA ARG A 202 -14.08 -32.03 -9.20
C ARG A 202 -15.35 -31.34 -8.70
N MET A 203 -16.49 -31.57 -9.36
CA MET A 203 -17.76 -30.97 -8.96
C MET A 203 -18.25 -31.49 -7.61
N GLU A 204 -18.01 -32.77 -7.30
CA GLU A 204 -18.30 -33.35 -5.98
C GLU A 204 -17.45 -32.72 -4.87
N GLY A 205 -16.13 -32.61 -5.08
CA GLY A 205 -15.24 -31.96 -4.12
C GLY A 205 -15.59 -30.49 -3.87
N LEU A 206 -15.99 -29.75 -4.91
CA LEU A 206 -16.46 -28.36 -4.77
C LEU A 206 -17.75 -28.24 -3.96
N LYS A 207 -18.68 -29.22 -4.07
CA LYS A 207 -19.90 -29.27 -3.26
C LYS A 207 -19.60 -29.58 -1.79
N GLN A 208 -18.64 -30.44 -1.49
CA GLN A 208 -18.24 -30.73 -0.11
C GLN A 208 -17.61 -29.51 0.56
N LEU A 209 -16.68 -28.83 -0.14
CA LEU A 209 -16.02 -27.62 0.37
C LEU A 209 -16.98 -26.44 0.61
N SER A 210 -18.08 -26.34 -0.17
CA SER A 210 -19.08 -25.29 0.05
C SER A 210 -19.91 -25.55 1.31
N ILE A 211 -20.22 -26.82 1.60
CA ILE A 211 -20.92 -27.25 2.82
C ILE A 211 -20.04 -26.99 4.05
N GLU A 212 -18.75 -27.35 4.01
CA GLU A 212 -17.82 -27.12 5.12
C GLU A 212 -17.63 -25.63 5.45
N LYS A 213 -17.51 -24.77 4.42
CA LYS A 213 -17.38 -23.32 4.62
C LYS A 213 -18.64 -22.66 5.18
N ALA A 214 -19.82 -23.20 4.90
CA ALA A 214 -21.08 -22.71 5.44
C ALA A 214 -21.20 -22.90 6.97
N ASN A 215 -20.43 -23.81 7.55
CA ASN A 215 -20.47 -24.13 8.99
C ASN A 215 -19.57 -23.24 9.87
N ILE A 216 -18.82 -22.29 9.28
CA ILE A 216 -17.96 -21.37 10.04
C ILE A 216 -18.83 -20.25 10.64
N LYS A 217 -18.92 -20.21 11.97
CA LYS A 217 -19.61 -19.11 12.70
C LYS A 217 -18.81 -17.81 12.54
N VAL A 218 -19.27 -16.91 11.67
CA VAL A 218 -18.71 -15.56 11.49
C VAL A 218 -19.81 -14.53 11.75
N ASP A 219 -19.45 -13.40 12.37
CA ASP A 219 -20.36 -12.25 12.54
C ASP A 219 -20.99 -11.83 11.20
N THR A 220 -22.32 -11.79 11.16
CA THR A 220 -23.10 -11.66 9.93
C THR A 220 -22.88 -10.34 9.18
N GLN A 221 -22.59 -9.25 9.90
CA GLN A 221 -22.30 -7.94 9.30
C GLN A 221 -20.95 -7.93 8.57
N ASN A 222 -19.91 -8.49 9.20
CA ASN A 222 -18.57 -8.59 8.61
C ASN A 222 -18.56 -9.52 7.39
N LEU A 223 -19.35 -10.59 7.43
CA LEU A 223 -19.45 -11.56 6.33
C LEU A 223 -20.09 -10.93 5.07
N LYS A 224 -21.09 -10.06 5.21
CA LYS A 224 -21.71 -9.37 4.07
C LYS A 224 -20.74 -8.44 3.36
N GLU A 225 -19.97 -7.65 4.10
CA GLU A 225 -18.93 -6.78 3.55
C GLU A 225 -17.83 -7.60 2.87
N GLN A 226 -17.44 -8.73 3.48
CA GLN A 226 -16.46 -9.64 2.90
C GLN A 226 -16.91 -10.23 1.57
N ILE A 227 -18.15 -10.75 1.49
CA ILE A 227 -18.74 -11.29 0.28
C ILE A 227 -18.87 -10.23 -0.80
N MET A 228 -19.35 -9.02 -0.45
CA MET A 228 -19.50 -7.93 -1.42
C MET A 228 -18.16 -7.57 -2.07
N LEU A 229 -17.11 -7.42 -1.26
CA LEU A 229 -15.77 -7.13 -1.74
C LEU A 229 -15.16 -8.31 -2.52
N GLN A 230 -15.47 -9.55 -2.18
CA GLN A 230 -15.05 -10.74 -2.94
C GLN A 230 -15.75 -10.81 -4.31
N ASN A 231 -17.05 -10.50 -4.37
CA ASN A 231 -17.80 -10.44 -5.62
C ASN A 231 -17.30 -9.31 -6.51
N LEU A 232 -16.99 -8.15 -5.92
CA LEU A 232 -16.34 -7.05 -6.63
C LEU A 232 -14.99 -7.50 -7.20
N ALA A 233 -14.19 -8.23 -6.42
CA ALA A 233 -12.92 -8.79 -6.87
C ALA A 233 -13.06 -9.78 -8.03
N ILE A 234 -14.09 -10.64 -8.00
CA ILE A 234 -14.38 -11.58 -9.07
C ILE A 234 -14.85 -10.84 -10.32
N GLN A 235 -15.68 -9.81 -10.17
CA GLN A 235 -16.15 -8.99 -11.29
C GLN A 235 -15.00 -8.23 -11.96
N THR A 236 -14.09 -7.64 -11.18
CA THR A 236 -12.90 -6.97 -11.73
C THR A 236 -11.97 -7.96 -12.42
N GLN A 237 -11.75 -9.15 -11.86
CA GLN A 237 -10.98 -10.21 -12.53
C GLN A 237 -11.60 -10.62 -13.87
N LYS A 238 -12.92 -10.82 -13.95
CA LYS A 238 -13.61 -11.09 -15.22
C LYS A 238 -13.42 -9.97 -16.24
N SER A 239 -13.51 -8.71 -15.81
CA SER A 239 -13.22 -7.56 -16.69
C SER A 239 -11.75 -7.47 -17.12
N LEU A 240 -10.82 -8.04 -16.33
CA LEU A 240 -9.42 -8.18 -16.72
C LEU A 240 -9.23 -9.36 -17.68
N GLU A 241 -10.03 -10.42 -17.59
CA GLU A 241 -10.06 -11.51 -18.57
C GLU A 241 -10.63 -11.06 -19.93
N ASP A 242 -11.49 -10.02 -19.93
CA ASP A 242 -11.85 -9.29 -21.15
C ASP A 242 -10.61 -8.67 -21.83
N LYS A 243 -9.43 -8.58 -21.19
CA LYS A 243 -8.18 -8.25 -21.90
C LYS A 243 -7.83 -9.29 -22.98
N SER A 244 -8.38 -10.49 -22.98
CA SER A 244 -8.32 -11.36 -24.18
C SER A 244 -8.83 -10.67 -25.47
N THR A 245 -9.62 -9.59 -25.35
CA THR A 245 -9.98 -8.70 -26.47
C THR A 245 -8.78 -8.00 -27.10
N TRP A 246 -7.77 -7.54 -26.35
CA TRP A 246 -6.61 -6.87 -26.97
C TRP A 246 -5.80 -7.84 -27.83
N ILE A 247 -5.74 -9.12 -27.43
CA ILE A 247 -5.13 -10.18 -28.23
C ILE A 247 -5.92 -10.33 -29.53
N ASN A 248 -7.26 -10.40 -29.45
CA ASN A 248 -8.13 -10.47 -30.63
C ASN A 248 -8.00 -9.25 -31.54
N ASP A 249 -7.65 -8.08 -31.00
CA ASP A 249 -7.47 -6.86 -31.77
C ASP A 249 -6.12 -6.81 -32.52
N LEU A 250 -5.13 -7.61 -32.09
CA LEU A 250 -3.84 -7.77 -32.76
C LEU A 250 -3.87 -8.82 -33.87
N ILE A 251 -4.88 -9.69 -33.91
CA ILE A 251 -5.04 -10.71 -34.96
C ILE A 251 -5.16 -10.01 -36.32
N PRO A 252 -4.39 -10.45 -37.33
CA PRO A 252 -4.46 -9.88 -38.67
C PRO A 252 -5.85 -10.12 -39.26
N LEU A 253 -6.41 -9.08 -39.85
CA LEU A 253 -7.73 -9.15 -40.48
C LEU A 253 -7.59 -9.45 -41.97
N SER A 254 -8.52 -10.26 -42.48
CA SER A 254 -8.76 -10.32 -43.91
C SER A 254 -9.23 -8.94 -44.42
N GLN A 255 -9.03 -8.67 -45.72
CA GLN A 255 -9.46 -7.41 -46.34
C GLN A 255 -10.95 -7.14 -46.14
N ASP A 256 -11.79 -8.17 -46.25
CA ASP A 256 -13.23 -8.07 -46.07
C ASP A 256 -13.61 -7.76 -44.62
N GLU A 257 -12.95 -8.41 -43.65
CA GLU A 257 -13.17 -8.16 -42.23
C GLU A 257 -12.73 -6.76 -41.82
N ALA A 258 -11.58 -6.29 -42.30
CA ALA A 258 -11.10 -4.94 -42.08
C ALA A 258 -12.06 -3.90 -42.66
N PHE A 259 -12.58 -4.13 -43.87
CA PHE A 259 -13.58 -3.25 -44.47
C PHE A 259 -14.88 -3.21 -43.68
N ARG A 260 -15.40 -4.38 -43.25
CA ARG A 260 -16.59 -4.48 -42.39
C ARG A 260 -16.40 -3.74 -41.06
N TYR A 261 -15.21 -3.86 -40.47
CA TYR A 261 -14.87 -3.16 -39.24
C TYR A 261 -14.86 -1.63 -39.43
N ILE A 262 -14.20 -1.12 -40.47
CA ILE A 262 -14.17 0.32 -40.79
C ILE A 262 -15.57 0.85 -41.10
N LEU A 263 -16.39 0.06 -41.80
CA LEU A 263 -17.78 0.40 -42.10
C LEU A 263 -18.60 0.56 -40.80
N LYS A 264 -18.43 -0.35 -39.84
CA LYS A 264 -19.07 -0.29 -38.52
C LYS A 264 -18.75 1.02 -37.79
N VAL A 265 -17.52 1.52 -37.91
CA VAL A 265 -17.07 2.75 -37.25
C VAL A 265 -17.55 4.03 -37.96
N LYS A 266 -17.39 4.14 -39.29
CA LYS A 266 -17.66 5.39 -40.04
C LYS A 266 -19.08 5.48 -40.62
N ARG A 267 -19.87 4.41 -40.56
CA ARG A 267 -21.30 4.28 -40.99
C ARG A 267 -21.62 4.60 -42.47
N ARG A 268 -20.74 5.28 -43.22
CA ARG A 268 -20.92 5.63 -44.64
C ARG A 268 -19.99 4.83 -45.56
N ILE A 269 -20.55 4.13 -46.54
CA ILE A 269 -19.83 3.21 -47.45
C ILE A 269 -18.72 3.93 -48.25
N LYS A 270 -19.03 5.08 -48.88
CA LYS A 270 -18.06 5.82 -49.72
C LYS A 270 -16.83 6.26 -48.93
N LEU A 271 -17.03 6.79 -47.71
CA LEU A 271 -15.93 7.20 -46.82
C LEU A 271 -15.14 6.00 -46.30
N ALA A 272 -15.83 4.90 -45.96
CA ALA A 272 -15.18 3.67 -45.53
C ALA A 272 -14.23 3.12 -46.61
N LYS A 273 -14.65 3.11 -47.89
CA LYS A 273 -13.79 2.68 -49.01
C LYS A 273 -12.54 3.56 -49.18
N GLN A 274 -12.69 4.87 -49.08
CA GLN A 274 -11.56 5.81 -49.17
C GLN A 274 -10.57 5.64 -48.01
N ILE A 275 -11.08 5.44 -46.80
CA ILE A 275 -10.25 5.22 -45.61
C ILE A 275 -9.57 3.87 -45.68
N PHE A 276 -10.30 2.81 -46.05
CA PHE A 276 -9.76 1.47 -46.24
C PHE A 276 -8.57 1.46 -47.19
N LYS A 277 -8.70 2.10 -48.37
CA LYS A 277 -7.59 2.24 -49.31
C LYS A 277 -6.37 2.90 -48.66
N LYS A 278 -6.57 4.05 -47.99
CA LYS A 278 -5.49 4.78 -47.33
C LYS A 278 -4.83 3.99 -46.19
N ILE A 279 -5.59 3.16 -45.47
CA ILE A 279 -5.07 2.29 -44.40
C ILE A 279 -4.15 1.24 -45.01
N TYR A 280 -4.57 0.57 -46.08
CA TYR A 280 -3.75 -0.45 -46.74
C TYR A 280 -2.54 0.17 -47.46
N ASP A 281 -2.70 1.30 -48.14
CA ASP A 281 -1.58 2.03 -48.75
C ASP A 281 -0.52 2.38 -47.70
N PHE A 282 -0.96 2.85 -46.52
CA PHE A 282 -0.09 3.16 -45.39
C PHE A 282 0.55 1.90 -44.78
N ALA A 283 -0.22 0.82 -44.61
CA ALA A 283 0.29 -0.45 -44.09
C ALA A 283 1.35 -1.06 -45.00
N TYR A 284 1.12 -1.09 -46.32
CA TYR A 284 2.09 -1.58 -47.29
C TYR A 284 3.36 -0.72 -47.32
N ALA A 285 3.22 0.61 -47.29
CA ALA A 285 4.37 1.51 -47.22
C ALA A 285 5.23 1.28 -45.97
N GLN A 286 4.62 0.91 -44.83
CA GLN A 286 5.31 0.62 -43.58
C GLN A 286 5.67 -0.86 -43.38
N SER A 287 5.35 -1.74 -44.33
CA SER A 287 5.48 -3.20 -44.20
C SER A 287 4.80 -3.75 -42.93
N GLN A 288 3.62 -3.22 -42.60
CA GLN A 288 2.84 -3.60 -41.41
C GLN A 288 1.61 -4.43 -41.79
N VAL A 289 1.20 -5.30 -40.87
CA VAL A 289 0.00 -6.13 -41.03
C VAL A 289 -1.22 -5.40 -40.47
N VAL A 290 -2.34 -5.43 -41.20
CA VAL A 290 -3.57 -4.75 -40.80
C VAL A 290 -4.33 -5.58 -39.77
N SER A 291 -4.40 -5.09 -38.54
CA SER A 291 -5.20 -5.63 -37.44
C SER A 291 -6.26 -4.61 -36.97
N ARG A 292 -7.16 -4.99 -36.06
CA ARG A 292 -8.17 -4.04 -35.51
C ARG A 292 -7.50 -2.89 -34.77
N ALA A 293 -6.48 -3.19 -33.97
CA ALA A 293 -5.70 -2.20 -33.25
C ALA A 293 -5.02 -1.20 -34.19
N PHE A 294 -4.48 -1.66 -35.32
CA PHE A 294 -3.87 -0.81 -36.33
C PHE A 294 -4.90 0.15 -36.97
N ILE A 295 -6.08 -0.38 -37.31
CA ILE A 295 -7.18 0.44 -37.85
C ILE A 295 -7.61 1.49 -36.81
N ASP A 296 -7.78 1.10 -35.55
CA ASP A 296 -8.16 2.01 -34.48
C ASP A 296 -7.12 3.10 -34.23
N ASP A 297 -5.83 2.76 -34.22
CA ASP A 297 -4.76 3.75 -34.08
C ASP A 297 -4.73 4.73 -35.27
N TYR A 298 -4.88 4.22 -36.50
CA TYR A 298 -4.97 5.07 -37.70
C TYR A 298 -6.17 6.03 -37.63
N LEU A 299 -7.33 5.51 -37.21
CA LEU A 299 -8.55 6.30 -37.07
C LEU A 299 -8.46 7.30 -35.91
N ARG A 300 -7.84 6.94 -34.78
CA ARG A 300 -7.57 7.83 -33.65
C ARG A 300 -6.65 8.97 -34.07
N LYS A 301 -5.54 8.67 -34.74
CA LYS A 301 -4.57 9.66 -35.25
C LYS A 301 -5.23 10.72 -36.15
N LYS A 302 -6.15 10.31 -37.03
CA LYS A 302 -6.91 11.24 -37.88
C LYS A 302 -8.05 11.97 -37.18
N ASN A 303 -8.66 11.36 -36.17
CA ASN A 303 -9.76 11.97 -35.42
C ASN A 303 -9.27 12.82 -34.23
N TYR A 304 -7.95 12.99 -34.01
CA TYR A 304 -7.41 13.84 -32.96
C TYR A 304 -7.85 15.31 -33.13
N ARG A 305 -9.03 15.60 -32.58
CA ARG A 305 -9.22 16.73 -31.69
C ARG A 305 -8.73 16.34 -30.29
N GLN A 306 -7.51 15.81 -30.16
CA GLN A 306 -6.76 16.16 -28.95
C GLN A 306 -6.72 17.68 -29.04
N ARG A 307 -7.44 18.40 -28.17
CA ARG A 307 -7.19 19.83 -28.04
C ARG A 307 -5.69 19.86 -27.74
N PRO A 308 -4.80 20.32 -28.64
CA PRO A 308 -3.44 20.55 -28.21
C PRO A 308 -3.60 21.46 -27.00
N VAL A 309 -3.07 21.05 -25.85
CA VAL A 309 -2.92 21.99 -24.75
C VAL A 309 -1.92 22.99 -25.31
N SER A 310 -2.44 24.04 -25.94
CA SER A 310 -1.67 24.91 -26.81
C SER A 310 -0.60 25.69 -26.03
N ASN A 311 -0.71 25.69 -24.69
CA ASN A 311 0.24 26.30 -23.79
C ASN A 311 0.71 25.28 -22.74
N GLU A 312 2.01 24.96 -22.77
CA GLU A 312 2.74 24.30 -21.66
C GLU A 312 2.58 25.03 -20.30
N GLN A 313 2.05 26.26 -20.32
CA GLN A 313 1.82 27.11 -19.16
C GLN A 313 0.67 26.63 -18.25
N HIS A 314 -0.25 25.80 -18.72
CA HIS A 314 -1.43 25.37 -17.95
C HIS A 314 -1.73 23.85 -18.02
N PRO A 315 -0.81 22.98 -17.57
CA PRO A 315 -1.04 21.53 -17.55
C PRO A 315 -2.13 21.10 -16.56
N ASP A 316 -2.46 21.95 -15.57
CA ASP A 316 -3.37 21.61 -14.47
C ASP A 316 -4.88 21.76 -14.80
N GLN A 317 -5.23 22.21 -16.01
CA GLN A 317 -6.63 22.43 -16.41
C GLN A 317 -7.35 21.10 -16.71
N LYS A 318 -7.90 20.49 -15.66
CA LYS A 318 -8.62 19.19 -15.70
C LYS A 318 -9.77 19.10 -16.71
N HIS A 319 -10.39 20.22 -17.07
CA HIS A 319 -11.57 20.25 -17.95
C HIS A 319 -11.25 19.81 -19.40
N ASN A 320 -9.98 19.85 -19.80
CA ASN A 320 -9.54 19.41 -21.12
C ASN A 320 -9.19 17.90 -21.20
N MET A 321 -9.18 17.17 -20.07
CA MET A 321 -8.76 15.76 -19.99
C MET A 321 -9.90 14.79 -19.59
N ILE A 322 -11.15 15.26 -19.50
CA ILE A 322 -12.26 14.53 -18.84
C ILE A 322 -12.57 13.15 -19.45
N GLU A 323 -12.22 12.90 -20.71
CA GLU A 323 -12.60 11.68 -21.44
C GLU A 323 -11.46 10.65 -21.62
N THR A 324 -10.28 10.89 -21.05
CA THR A 324 -9.15 9.95 -21.16
C THR A 324 -9.03 9.03 -19.95
N LEU A 325 -8.88 7.73 -20.19
CA LEU A 325 -8.52 6.76 -19.15
C LEU A 325 -7.12 7.10 -18.61
N HIS A 326 -7.00 7.29 -17.30
CA HIS A 326 -5.73 7.55 -16.62
C HIS A 326 -5.37 6.41 -15.67
N TYR A 327 -4.15 5.89 -15.81
CA TYR A 327 -3.57 4.99 -14.82
C TYR A 327 -2.82 5.82 -13.79
N ILE A 328 -3.28 5.78 -12.53
CA ILE A 328 -2.66 6.50 -11.43
C ILE A 328 -1.82 5.49 -10.62
N PRO A 329 -0.51 5.76 -10.38
CA PRO A 329 0.27 4.90 -9.52
C PRO A 329 -0.28 4.92 -8.10
N VAL A 330 -0.50 3.75 -7.53
CA VAL A 330 -0.96 3.59 -6.16
C VAL A 330 0.21 3.69 -5.19
N ASN A 331 -0.01 4.31 -4.02
CA ASN A 331 1.03 4.41 -2.98
C ASN A 331 1.39 3.05 -2.36
N ARG A 332 0.46 2.08 -2.45
CA ARG A 332 0.61 0.71 -1.95
C ARG A 332 0.27 -0.26 -3.10
N PRO A 333 1.24 -0.60 -3.95
CA PRO A 333 1.05 -1.62 -4.97
C PRO A 333 0.86 -3.00 -4.33
N VAL A 334 0.33 -3.96 -5.12
CA VAL A 334 0.10 -5.36 -4.67
C VAL A 334 1.38 -5.98 -4.13
N HIS A 335 2.49 -5.78 -4.84
CA HIS A 335 3.82 -6.07 -4.34
C HIS A 335 4.44 -4.77 -3.85
N PRO A 336 5.09 -4.74 -2.67
CA PRO A 336 5.78 -3.55 -2.21
C PRO A 336 6.89 -3.15 -3.20
N LEU A 337 7.33 -1.90 -3.10
CA LEU A 337 8.49 -1.46 -3.88
C LEU A 337 9.72 -2.30 -3.43
N PRO A 338 10.58 -2.71 -4.37
CA PRO A 338 11.76 -3.50 -4.03
C PRO A 338 12.70 -2.68 -3.13
N ASP A 339 13.21 -3.33 -2.10
CA ASP A 339 14.26 -2.77 -1.26
C ASP A 339 15.63 -2.92 -1.95
N PHE A 340 16.60 -2.09 -1.54
CA PHE A 340 17.98 -2.18 -2.04
C PHE A 340 18.83 -3.21 -1.30
N GLU A 341 18.33 -3.75 -0.18
CA GLU A 341 19.05 -4.71 0.66
C GLU A 341 18.97 -6.11 0.03
N ALA A 342 20.13 -6.63 -0.38
CA ALA A 342 20.28 -7.98 -0.90
C ALA A 342 21.61 -8.59 -0.44
N TYR A 343 21.62 -9.89 -0.16
CA TYR A 343 22.82 -10.65 0.17
C TYR A 343 23.17 -11.57 -1.00
N ASP A 344 24.30 -11.30 -1.65
CA ASP A 344 24.80 -12.07 -2.78
C ASP A 344 26.10 -12.79 -2.36
N PRO A 345 26.07 -14.12 -2.21
CA PRO A 345 27.28 -14.89 -1.91
C PRO A 345 28.21 -15.00 -3.13
N GLU A 346 29.50 -15.25 -2.89
CA GLU A 346 30.58 -15.25 -3.90
C GLU A 346 30.29 -16.14 -5.12
N ASP A 347 29.65 -17.28 -4.90
CA ASP A 347 29.43 -18.33 -5.91
C ASP A 347 28.05 -18.26 -6.57
N TYR A 348 27.31 -17.17 -6.37
CA TYR A 348 25.92 -17.08 -6.83
C TYR A 348 25.77 -16.70 -8.30
N THR A 349 26.70 -15.93 -8.86
CA THR A 349 26.56 -15.32 -10.19
C THR A 349 27.49 -15.95 -11.23
N ASP A 350 26.90 -16.51 -12.29
CA ASP A 350 27.65 -17.03 -13.43
C ASP A 350 27.91 -15.96 -14.50
N ILE A 351 29.18 -15.80 -14.91
CA ILE A 351 29.56 -14.92 -16.03
C ILE A 351 29.69 -15.77 -17.30
N LYS A 352 29.04 -15.34 -18.40
CA LYS A 352 29.14 -16.02 -19.70
C LYS A 352 30.60 -16.07 -20.13
N ARG A 353 31.09 -17.25 -20.52
CA ARG A 353 32.50 -17.51 -20.90
C ARG A 353 33.00 -16.52 -21.96
N GLN A 354 33.68 -15.46 -21.52
CA GLN A 354 34.44 -14.54 -22.36
C GLN A 354 35.94 -14.58 -22.04
N SER A 355 36.34 -14.94 -20.81
CA SER A 355 37.70 -15.32 -20.44
C SER A 355 37.73 -16.17 -19.15
N GLU A 356 38.65 -17.14 -19.08
CA GLU A 356 38.79 -18.05 -17.92
C GLU A 356 39.34 -17.36 -16.66
N GLN A 357 40.11 -16.28 -16.84
CA GLN A 357 40.70 -15.52 -15.74
C GLN A 357 39.64 -14.77 -14.91
N LEU A 358 38.60 -14.26 -15.57
CA LEU A 358 37.48 -13.60 -14.87
C LEU A 358 36.64 -14.58 -14.05
N ILE A 359 36.61 -15.86 -14.43
CA ILE A 359 35.83 -16.90 -13.74
C ILE A 359 36.52 -17.34 -12.44
N LYS A 360 37.86 -17.28 -12.38
CA LYS A 360 38.62 -17.73 -11.21
C LYS A 360 38.66 -16.72 -10.07
N ASN A 361 38.48 -15.44 -10.37
CA ASN A 361 38.59 -14.38 -9.37
C ASN A 361 37.25 -14.17 -8.66
N LYS A 362 37.23 -14.38 -7.34
CA LYS A 362 36.07 -14.10 -6.47
C LYS A 362 36.32 -12.88 -5.59
N SER A 363 35.25 -12.22 -5.17
CA SER A 363 35.33 -11.20 -4.12
C SER A 363 35.76 -11.83 -2.80
N TYR A 364 36.57 -11.14 -2.00
CA TYR A 364 36.83 -11.51 -0.62
C TYR A 364 36.79 -10.26 0.26
N SER A 365 36.34 -10.39 1.50
CA SER A 365 36.44 -9.34 2.51
C SER A 365 37.67 -9.57 3.38
N ILE A 366 38.38 -8.49 3.71
CA ILE A 366 39.50 -8.58 4.66
C ILE A 366 38.90 -8.69 6.08
N PRO A 367 39.11 -9.81 6.79
CA PRO A 367 38.57 -9.99 8.13
C PRO A 367 39.09 -8.89 9.07
N ASN A 368 38.23 -8.37 9.95
CA ASN A 368 38.54 -7.30 10.93
C ASN A 368 38.90 -5.91 10.37
N VAL A 369 38.95 -5.73 9.04
CA VAL A 369 39.12 -4.40 8.40
C VAL A 369 37.78 -3.88 7.89
N TYR A 370 37.00 -4.76 7.26
CA TYR A 370 35.62 -4.46 6.91
C TYR A 370 34.69 -5.02 7.97
N LEU A 371 33.69 -4.22 8.35
CA LEU A 371 32.64 -4.65 9.26
C LEU A 371 31.86 -5.78 8.58
N GLU A 372 31.63 -6.87 9.31
CA GLU A 372 30.67 -7.90 8.89
C GLU A 372 29.29 -7.24 8.67
N PRO A 373 28.41 -7.82 7.84
CA PRO A 373 27.09 -7.24 7.56
C PRO A 373 26.33 -6.83 8.83
N ASP A 374 26.44 -7.64 9.89
CA ASP A 374 25.80 -7.41 11.19
C ASP A 374 26.43 -6.26 12.00
N GLN A 375 27.62 -5.80 11.64
CA GLN A 375 28.37 -4.74 12.31
C GLN A 375 28.26 -3.37 11.60
N ILE A 376 27.61 -3.29 10.43
CA ILE A 376 27.47 -2.05 9.66
C ILE A 376 26.36 -1.17 10.28
N GLU A 377 26.71 0.03 10.73
CA GLU A 377 25.71 1.01 11.19
C GLU A 377 25.03 1.73 9.99
N PRO A 378 23.70 1.62 9.83
CA PRO A 378 23.00 2.27 8.73
C PRO A 378 23.08 3.80 8.84
N GLN A 379 23.29 4.46 7.72
CA GLN A 379 23.37 5.93 7.66
C GLN A 379 22.02 6.54 7.30
N LEU A 380 21.57 7.52 8.09
CA LEU A 380 20.35 8.27 7.77
C LEU A 380 20.61 9.20 6.57
N ASN A 381 19.81 9.06 5.51
CA ASN A 381 19.86 9.95 4.35
C ASN A 381 19.32 11.35 4.70
N ASN A 382 20.23 12.27 5.03
CA ASN A 382 19.90 13.64 5.43
C ASN A 382 19.58 14.51 4.21
N LYS A 383 18.29 14.74 3.95
CA LYS A 383 17.82 15.69 2.93
C LYS A 383 18.02 17.14 3.38
N ILE A 384 18.18 18.05 2.42
CA ILE A 384 18.32 19.49 2.68
C ILE A 384 17.02 20.01 3.33
N GLY A 385 17.13 20.60 4.52
CA GLY A 385 16.00 21.19 5.23
C GLY A 385 15.76 22.65 4.81
N GLY A 386 14.58 22.95 4.29
CA GLY A 386 14.14 24.31 3.93
C GLY A 386 13.28 25.02 4.98
N TYR A 387 13.31 24.59 6.25
CA TYR A 387 12.39 25.09 7.27
C TYR A 387 12.80 26.47 7.80
N ILE A 388 11.87 27.43 7.74
CA ILE A 388 12.07 28.77 8.28
C ILE A 388 11.72 28.78 9.78
N LYS A 389 12.59 29.38 10.59
CA LYS A 389 12.35 29.55 12.03
C LYS A 389 11.18 30.50 12.28
N GLY A 390 10.17 30.06 13.03
CA GLY A 390 9.08 30.92 13.46
C GLY A 390 9.54 32.01 14.45
N LEU A 391 9.41 33.27 14.08
CA LEU A 391 9.83 34.45 14.85
C LEU A 391 8.73 35.06 15.73
N GLY A 392 7.60 34.37 15.91
CA GLY A 392 6.48 34.88 16.71
C GLY A 392 6.86 35.18 18.17
N GLY A 393 6.43 36.34 18.66
CA GLY A 393 6.72 36.82 20.02
C GLY A 393 8.09 37.49 20.12
N ARG A 394 8.85 37.19 21.18
CA ARG A 394 10.20 37.75 21.42
C ARG A 394 11.32 36.76 21.06
N LYS A 395 11.18 36.04 19.94
CA LYS A 395 12.19 35.09 19.47
C LYS A 395 13.19 35.81 18.57
N ARG A 396 14.49 35.56 18.78
CA ARG A 396 15.57 36.13 17.94
C ARG A 396 15.76 35.32 16.66
N ASN A 397 16.22 36.01 15.62
CA ASN A 397 16.64 35.39 14.35
C ASN A 397 17.73 34.35 14.58
N GLN A 398 17.85 33.41 13.64
CA GLN A 398 19.01 32.53 13.62
C GLN A 398 20.26 33.37 13.36
N LYS A 399 21.35 33.06 14.07
CA LYS A 399 22.65 33.67 13.78
C LYS A 399 23.20 32.99 12.54
N GLY A 400 23.81 33.75 11.63
CA GLY A 400 24.61 33.18 10.55
C GLY A 400 25.74 32.36 11.16
N GLN A 401 25.72 31.05 10.96
CA GLN A 401 26.75 30.12 11.44
C GLN A 401 27.16 29.23 10.27
N LEU A 402 28.46 28.97 10.18
CA LEU A 402 28.99 27.92 9.31
C LEU A 402 28.45 26.56 9.78
N SER A 403 28.35 25.60 8.85
CA SER A 403 27.89 24.24 9.16
C SER A 403 28.76 23.63 10.26
N ILE A 404 28.12 23.17 11.34
CA ILE A 404 28.80 22.51 12.46
C ILE A 404 28.74 21.01 12.22
N SER A 405 29.91 20.36 12.14
CA SER A 405 30.00 18.90 12.01
C SER A 405 29.42 18.16 13.23
N ASN A 406 28.91 16.95 13.02
CA ASN A 406 28.33 16.14 14.10
C ASN A 406 29.37 15.78 15.17
N LEU A 407 30.64 15.59 14.79
CA LEU A 407 31.73 15.36 15.74
C LEU A 407 31.88 16.54 16.72
N ARG A 408 31.79 17.77 16.22
CA ARG A 408 31.86 18.98 17.04
C ARG A 408 30.67 19.14 17.98
N LYS A 409 29.50 18.61 17.60
CA LYS A 409 28.34 18.54 18.52
C LYS A 409 28.60 17.55 19.65
N LYS A 410 29.06 16.32 19.32
CA LYS A 410 29.41 15.29 20.31
C LYS A 410 30.48 15.76 21.29
N THR A 411 31.56 16.38 20.82
CA THR A 411 32.61 16.91 21.71
C THR A 411 32.09 18.02 22.60
N LYS A 412 31.23 18.90 22.07
CA LYS A 412 30.58 19.96 22.87
C LYS A 412 29.64 19.40 23.93
N GLU A 413 28.87 18.36 23.60
CA GLU A 413 27.99 17.67 24.55
C GLU A 413 28.77 16.92 25.63
N ALA A 414 29.82 16.17 25.25
CA ALA A 414 30.70 15.49 26.19
C ALA A 414 31.40 16.48 27.14
N TYR A 415 31.86 17.61 26.61
CA TYR A 415 32.44 18.68 27.43
C TYR A 415 31.41 19.27 28.41
N ARG A 416 30.17 19.51 27.97
CA ARG A 416 29.08 19.96 28.85
C ARG A 416 28.74 18.96 29.93
N ALA A 417 28.69 17.67 29.60
CA ALA A 417 28.42 16.61 30.56
C ALA A 417 29.52 16.51 31.63
N ARG A 418 30.79 16.66 31.22
CA ARG A 418 31.94 16.59 32.15
C ARG A 418 32.07 17.82 33.04
N TYR A 419 31.85 19.02 32.51
CA TYR A 419 32.18 20.26 33.23
C TYR A 419 30.97 21.09 33.66
N GLY A 420 29.74 20.73 33.27
CA GLY A 420 28.51 21.45 33.64
C GLY A 420 28.40 22.87 33.07
N ILE A 421 29.34 23.32 32.23
CA ILE A 421 29.42 24.70 31.74
C ILE A 421 28.68 24.84 30.41
N ASN A 422 27.62 25.65 30.40
CA ASN A 422 26.91 26.07 29.19
C ASN A 422 27.60 27.28 28.54
N LYS A 423 28.71 27.06 27.82
CA LYS A 423 29.24 28.04 26.84
C LYS A 423 28.83 27.69 25.40
#